data_AF-A0A2E2EEZ9-F1
#
_entry.id   AF-A0A2E2EEZ9-F1
#
_cell.length_a   1.000
_cell.length_b   1.000
_cell.length_c   1.000
_cell.angle_alpha   90.00
_cell.angle_beta   90.00
_cell.angle_gamma   90.00
#
_symmetry.space_group_name_H-M   'P 1'
#
loop_
_entity.id
_entity.type
_entity.pdbx_description
1 polymer ?
#
loop_
_entity_poly.entity_id
_entity_poly.type
_entity_poly.pdbx_seq_one_letter_code
_entity_poly.pdbx_strand_id
1 'polypeptide(L)'
;MDTWLTVLIELGVLAFFGLLYYIIQKRRILRKDKEDIFYLLEQLIYELHHFLEENKQQNFYSNLNKICLNLELQLENKTLNEIQSSLNQIDTPVPEKIQELINKLHFHLDYYR
;
A
#
# COMPACT_ATOMS: atom_id res chain seq x y z
N MET A 1 -13.21 24.79 -47.09
CA MET A 1 -12.63 25.35 -45.85
C MET A 1 -13.05 24.52 -44.64
N ASP A 2 -14.15 23.76 -44.74
CA ASP A 2 -14.74 22.97 -43.64
C ASP A 2 -13.98 21.68 -43.30
N THR A 3 -13.32 21.04 -44.27
CA THR A 3 -12.56 19.79 -44.06
C THR A 3 -11.44 19.93 -43.04
N TRP A 4 -10.75 21.08 -43.01
CA TRP A 4 -9.68 21.31 -42.03
C TRP A 4 -10.23 21.42 -40.60
N LEU A 5 -11.41 22.03 -40.47
CA LEU A 5 -12.10 22.20 -39.19
C LEU A 5 -12.66 20.86 -38.69
N THR A 6 -13.20 20.02 -39.59
CA THR A 6 -13.60 18.64 -39.29
C THR A 6 -12.41 17.80 -38.80
N VAL A 7 -11.28 17.84 -39.49
CA VAL A 7 -10.07 17.09 -39.09
C VAL A 7 -9.55 17.56 -37.73
N LEU A 8 -9.60 18.86 -37.44
CA LEU A 8 -9.18 19.39 -36.14
C LEU A 8 -10.10 18.93 -35.00
N ILE A 9 -11.41 18.86 -35.24
CA ILE A 9 -12.39 18.33 -34.30
C ILE A 9 -12.13 16.84 -34.05
N GLU A 10 -11.89 16.05 -35.10
CA GLU A 10 -11.60 14.62 -34.97
C GLU A 10 -10.33 14.38 -34.14
N LEU A 11 -9.26 15.13 -34.38
CA LEU A 11 -8.04 15.07 -33.58
C LEU A 11 -8.27 15.48 -32.12
N GLY A 12 -9.09 16.52 -31.89
CA GLY A 12 -9.45 16.95 -30.54
C GLY A 12 -10.24 15.90 -29.76
N VAL A 13 -11.20 15.24 -30.44
CA VAL A 13 -11.97 14.13 -29.86
C VAL A 13 -11.06 12.94 -29.56
N LEU A 14 -10.13 12.61 -30.45
CA LEU A 14 -9.20 11.51 -30.24
C LEU A 14 -8.25 11.77 -29.07
N ALA A 15 -7.72 13.00 -28.96
CA ALA A 15 -6.92 13.43 -27.82
C ALA A 15 -7.71 13.39 -26.51
N PHE A 16 -8.97 13.83 -26.53
CA PHE A 16 -9.85 13.78 -25.37
C PHE A 16 -10.09 12.34 -24.88
N PHE A 17 -10.39 11.40 -25.78
CA PHE A 17 -10.57 10.00 -25.42
C PHE A 17 -9.26 9.36 -24.94
N GLY A 18 -8.11 9.72 -25.52
CA GLY A 18 -6.80 9.28 -25.03
C GLY A 18 -6.53 9.73 -23.60
N LEU A 19 -6.85 10.99 -23.28
CA LEU A 19 -6.69 11.55 -21.94
C LEU A 19 -7.67 10.90 -20.95
N LEU A 20 -8.93 10.71 -21.35
CA LEU A 20 -9.93 10.01 -20.55
C LEU A 20 -9.50 8.58 -20.22
N TYR A 21 -9.02 7.84 -21.22
CA TYR A 21 -8.48 6.50 -21.06
C TYR A 21 -7.31 6.48 -20.08
N TYR A 22 -6.37 7.42 -20.21
CA TYR A 22 -5.23 7.55 -19.31
C TYR A 22 -5.67 7.81 -17.86
N ILE A 23 -6.65 8.68 -17.62
CA ILE A 23 -7.18 8.95 -16.27
C ILE A 23 -7.79 7.67 -15.67
N ILE A 24 -8.59 6.94 -16.45
CA ILE A 24 -9.24 5.70 -15.99
C ILE A 24 -8.18 4.64 -15.67
N GLN A 25 -7.19 4.46 -16.54
CA GLN A 25 -6.08 3.54 -16.31
C GLN A 25 -5.30 3.89 -15.05
N LYS A 26 -4.89 5.16 -14.89
CA LYS A 26 -4.17 5.64 -13.72
C LYS A 26 -4.94 5.32 -12.44
N ARG A 27 -6.26 5.56 -12.43
CA ARG A 27 -7.12 5.24 -11.29
C ARG A 27 -7.17 3.74 -11.01
N ARG A 28 -7.22 2.89 -12.05
CA ARG A 28 -7.23 1.42 -11.89
C ARG A 28 -5.92 0.89 -11.31
N ILE A 29 -4.79 1.37 -11.80
CA ILE A 29 -3.45 0.98 -11.31
C ILE A 29 -3.32 1.37 -9.84
N LEU A 30 -3.61 2.63 -9.51
CA LEU A 30 -3.55 3.11 -8.13
C LEU A 30 -4.45 2.33 -7.17
N ARG A 31 -5.59 1.81 -7.64
CA ARG A 31 -6.47 0.98 -6.83
C ARG A 31 -5.89 -0.42 -6.59
N LYS A 32 -5.35 -1.06 -7.64
CA LYS A 32 -4.72 -2.37 -7.54
C LYS A 32 -3.52 -2.35 -6.60
N ASP A 33 -2.65 -1.37 -6.77
CA ASP A 33 -1.45 -1.22 -5.95
C ASP A 33 -1.81 -0.98 -4.46
N LYS A 34 -2.93 -0.32 -4.17
CA LYS A 34 -3.46 -0.20 -2.80
C LYS A 34 -3.97 -1.52 -2.24
N GLU A 35 -4.68 -2.29 -3.05
CA GLU A 35 -5.15 -3.63 -2.67
C GLU A 35 -3.94 -4.55 -2.36
N ASP A 36 -2.86 -4.44 -3.14
CA ASP A 36 -1.61 -5.18 -2.89
C ASP A 36 -0.95 -4.77 -1.57
N ILE A 37 -0.94 -3.47 -1.21
CA ILE A 37 -0.46 -3.00 0.11
C ILE A 37 -1.27 -3.60 1.24
N PHE A 38 -2.60 -3.56 1.16
CA PHE A 38 -3.45 -4.09 2.22
C PHE A 38 -3.30 -5.61 2.37
N TYR A 39 -3.15 -6.32 1.25
CA TYR A 39 -2.88 -7.76 1.26
C TYR A 39 -1.53 -8.09 1.94
N LEU A 40 -0.47 -7.34 1.62
CA LEU A 40 0.83 -7.50 2.29
C LEU A 40 0.76 -7.15 3.78
N LEU A 41 -0.06 -6.16 4.15
CA LEU A 41 -0.28 -5.78 5.53
C LEU A 41 -1.01 -6.87 6.33
N GLU A 42 -2.04 -7.49 5.75
CA GLU A 42 -2.73 -8.65 6.34
C GLU A 42 -1.77 -9.82 6.57
N GLN A 43 -0.90 -10.12 5.59
CA GLN A 43 0.13 -11.14 5.75
C GLN A 43 1.10 -10.79 6.88
N LEU A 44 1.54 -9.53 6.95
CA LEU A 44 2.44 -9.08 8.00
C LEU A 44 1.81 -9.23 9.40
N ILE A 45 0.56 -8.78 9.57
CA ILE A 45 -0.18 -8.89 10.84
C ILE A 45 -0.30 -10.35 11.27
N TYR A 46 -0.63 -11.24 10.32
CA TYR A 46 -0.72 -12.67 10.60
C TYR A 46 0.60 -13.26 11.10
N GLU A 47 1.71 -12.96 10.42
CA GLU A 47 3.04 -13.44 10.82
C GLU A 47 3.51 -12.83 12.14
N LEU A 48 3.19 -11.55 12.40
CA LEU A 48 3.48 -10.88 13.68
C LEU A 48 2.73 -11.54 14.83
N HIS A 49 1.45 -11.89 14.66
CA HIS A 49 0.68 -12.62 15.66
C HIS A 49 1.26 -13.99 15.93
N HIS A 50 1.59 -14.76 14.88
CA HIS A 50 2.23 -16.06 15.03
C HIS A 50 3.54 -15.95 15.82
N PHE A 51 4.38 -14.97 15.48
CA PHE A 51 5.64 -14.72 16.17
C PHE A 51 5.44 -14.31 17.64
N LEU A 52 4.44 -13.45 17.92
CA LEU A 52 4.07 -13.04 19.27
C LEU A 52 3.56 -14.23 20.10
N GLU A 53 2.78 -15.13 19.50
CA GLU A 53 2.27 -16.30 20.20
C GLU A 53 3.38 -17.24 20.67
N GLU A 54 4.43 -17.40 19.88
CA GLU A 54 5.61 -18.20 20.22
C GLU A 54 6.51 -17.49 21.26
N ASN A 55 6.44 -16.16 21.36
CA ASN A 55 7.37 -15.32 22.14
C ASN A 55 6.70 -14.50 23.25
N LYS A 56 5.61 -15.01 23.85
CA LYS A 56 4.81 -14.30 24.88
C LYS A 56 5.57 -13.79 26.10
N GLN A 57 6.71 -14.41 26.42
CA GLN A 57 7.50 -14.09 27.62
C GLN A 57 8.64 -13.10 27.36
N GLN A 58 8.82 -12.66 26.11
CA GLN A 58 9.92 -11.76 25.74
C GLN A 58 9.63 -10.32 26.14
N ASN A 59 10.68 -9.59 26.53
CA ASN A 59 10.57 -8.18 26.95
C ASN A 59 10.02 -7.25 25.85
N PHE A 60 10.19 -7.63 24.57
CA PHE A 60 9.69 -6.86 23.43
C PHE A 60 8.21 -7.14 23.09
N TYR A 61 7.60 -8.17 23.68
CA TYR A 61 6.24 -8.61 23.35
C TYR A 61 5.22 -7.48 23.47
N SER A 62 5.24 -6.73 24.58
CA SER A 62 4.26 -5.66 24.83
C SER A 62 4.33 -4.55 23.78
N ASN A 63 5.52 -4.17 23.35
CA ASN A 63 5.70 -3.12 22.34
C ASN A 63 5.30 -3.62 20.95
N LEU A 64 5.76 -4.82 20.57
CA LEU A 64 5.48 -5.40 19.26
C LEU A 64 3.98 -5.73 19.11
N ASN A 65 3.33 -6.21 20.17
CA ASN A 65 1.89 -6.43 20.20
C ASN A 65 1.09 -5.12 20.05
N LYS A 66 1.52 -4.02 20.70
CA LYS A 66 0.90 -2.70 20.49
C LYS A 66 1.04 -2.23 19.04
N ILE A 67 2.21 -2.44 18.43
CA ILE A 67 2.42 -2.10 17.02
C ILE A 67 1.50 -2.95 16.13
N CYS A 68 1.38 -4.25 16.41
CA CYS A 68 0.49 -5.16 15.67
C CYS A 68 -0.98 -4.69 15.74
N LEU A 69 -1.48 -4.37 16.93
CA LEU A 69 -2.84 -3.83 17.11
C LEU A 69 -3.05 -2.48 16.40
N ASN A 70 -2.03 -1.62 16.39
CA ASN A 70 -2.09 -0.36 15.65
C ASN A 70 -2.14 -0.60 14.13
N LEU A 71 -1.39 -1.57 13.62
CA LEU A 71 -1.42 -1.95 12.21
C LEU A 71 -2.80 -2.52 11.81
N GLU A 72 -3.45 -3.29 12.68
CA GLU A 72 -4.83 -3.76 12.47
C GLU A 72 -5.83 -2.61 12.38
N LEU A 73 -5.77 -1.66 13.32
CA LEU A 73 -6.63 -0.48 13.27
C LEU A 73 -6.40 0.34 12.00
N GLN A 74 -5.16 0.44 11.53
CA GLN A 74 -4.81 1.15 10.30
C GLN A 74 -5.27 0.39 9.04
N LEU A 75 -5.27 -0.95 9.06
CA LEU A 75 -5.85 -1.79 8.02
C LEU A 75 -7.37 -1.53 7.91
N GLU A 76 -8.09 -1.54 9.04
CA GLU A 76 -9.53 -1.29 9.10
C GLU A 76 -9.89 0.12 8.59
N ASN A 77 -9.13 1.13 9.02
CA ASN A 77 -9.33 2.52 8.63
C ASN A 77 -8.77 2.86 7.24
N LYS A 78 -8.03 1.95 6.62
CA LYS A 78 -7.39 2.10 5.29
C LYS A 78 -6.47 3.33 5.19
N THR A 79 -5.78 3.65 6.29
CA THR A 79 -4.92 4.85 6.40
C THR A 79 -3.46 4.56 6.05
N LEU A 80 -3.12 4.63 4.75
CA LEU A 80 -1.77 4.30 4.23
C LEU A 80 -0.61 5.07 4.87
N ASN A 81 -0.80 6.36 5.16
CA ASN A 81 0.25 7.22 5.72
C ASN A 81 0.65 6.79 7.14
N GLU A 82 -0.30 6.24 7.89
CA GLU A 82 -0.10 5.86 9.28
C GLU A 82 0.62 4.50 9.37
N ILE A 83 0.38 3.61 8.40
CA ILE A 83 1.07 2.30 8.29
C ILE A 83 2.58 2.49 8.22
N GLN A 84 3.08 3.42 7.38
CA GLN A 84 4.52 3.67 7.25
C GLN A 84 5.14 4.10 8.59
N SER A 85 4.42 4.93 9.36
CA SER A 85 4.90 5.38 10.67
C SER A 85 4.97 4.25 11.69
N SER A 86 4.01 3.32 11.66
CA SER A 86 3.99 2.14 12.54
C SER A 86 5.08 1.14 12.18
N LEU A 87 5.34 0.93 10.89
CA LEU A 87 6.41 0.03 10.42
C LEU A 87 7.79 0.51 10.87
N ASN A 88 8.05 1.82 10.82
CA ASN A 88 9.31 2.41 11.28
C ASN A 88 9.55 2.29 12.79
N GLN A 89 8.52 1.95 13.58
CA GLN A 89 8.64 1.76 15.03
C GLN A 89 9.04 0.33 15.41
N ILE A 90 9.10 -0.59 14.45
CA ILE A 90 9.54 -1.98 14.66
C ILE A 90 11.07 -1.98 14.74
N ASP A 91 11.61 -1.76 15.94
CA ASP A 91 13.06 -1.76 16.22
C ASP A 91 13.53 -3.06 16.89
N THR A 92 12.70 -4.10 16.80
CA THR A 92 12.88 -5.39 17.48
C THR A 92 13.40 -6.44 16.52
N PRO A 93 14.23 -7.41 16.98
CA PRO A 93 14.69 -8.50 16.14
C PRO A 93 13.50 -9.39 15.76
N VAL A 94 12.99 -9.18 14.55
CA VAL A 94 11.95 -10.01 13.93
C VAL A 94 12.58 -11.03 12.98
N PRO A 95 11.94 -12.18 12.75
CA PRO A 95 12.38 -13.17 11.77
C PRO A 95 12.59 -12.55 10.39
N GLU A 96 13.54 -13.09 9.62
CA GLU A 96 13.86 -12.60 8.26
C GLU A 96 12.65 -12.52 7.34
N LYS A 97 11.69 -13.45 7.48
CA LYS A 97 10.44 -13.47 6.73
C LYS A 97 9.56 -12.24 7.00
N ILE A 98 9.48 -11.81 8.27
CA ILE A 98 8.74 -10.61 8.67
C ILE A 98 9.49 -9.36 8.19
N GLN A 99 10.82 -9.35 8.31
CA GLN A 99 11.65 -8.26 7.79
C GLN A 99 11.50 -8.09 6.28
N GLU A 100 11.41 -9.19 5.53
CA GLU A 100 11.18 -9.17 4.09
C GLU A 100 9.80 -8.55 3.74
N LEU A 101 8.76 -8.89 4.49
CA LEU A 101 7.43 -8.30 4.34
C LEU A 101 7.42 -6.80 4.65
N ILE A 102 8.10 -6.38 5.72
CA ILE A 102 8.28 -4.96 6.07
C ILE A 102 8.99 -4.22 4.93
N ASN A 103 10.07 -4.79 4.38
CA ASN A 103 10.81 -4.18 3.27
C ASN A 103 9.95 -4.07 1.99
N LYS A 104 9.15 -5.10 1.67
CA LYS A 104 8.19 -5.06 0.55
C LYS A 104 7.13 -3.98 0.75
N LEU A 105 6.59 -3.85 1.96
CA LEU A 105 5.63 -2.80 2.29
C LEU A 105 6.25 -1.40 2.17
N HIS A 106 7.48 -1.20 2.64
CA HIS A 106 8.19 0.07 2.46
C HIS A 106 8.37 0.43 0.99
N PHE A 107 8.80 -0.53 0.15
CA PHE A 107 8.94 -0.30 -1.29
C PHE A 107 7.63 0.14 -1.94
N HIS A 108 6.51 -0.49 -1.58
CA HIS A 108 5.20 -0.11 -2.12
C HIS A 108 4.70 1.23 -1.58
N LEU A 109 4.95 1.54 -0.30
CA LEU A 109 4.51 2.79 0.34
C LEU A 109 5.27 4.02 -0.17
N ASP A 110 6.57 3.90 -0.46
CA ASP A 110 7.38 5.00 -1.00
C ASP A 110 6.93 5.47 -2.39
N TYR A 111 6.27 4.60 -3.17
CA TYR A 111 5.70 4.95 -4.48
C TYR A 111 4.50 5.93 -4.37
N TYR A 112 3.87 6.03 -3.19
CA TYR A 112 2.68 6.85 -2.95
C TYR A 112 2.97 8.21 -2.28
N ARG A 113 4.24 8.54 -2.06
CA ARG A 113 4.68 9.81 -1.48
C ARG A 113 4.89 10.89 -2.54
#